data_AF-A0A7W1BUK4-F1
#
_entry.id   AF-A0A7W1BUK4-F1
#
_cell.length_a   1.000
_cell.length_b   1.000
_cell.length_c   1.000
_cell.angle_alpha   90.00
_cell.angle_beta   90.00
_cell.angle_gamma   90.00
#
_symmetry.space_group_name_H-M   'P 1'
#
loop_
_entity.id
_entity.type
_entity.pdbx_description
1 polymer ?
#
loop_
_entity_poly.entity_id
_entity_poly.type
_entity_poly.pdbx_seq_one_letter_code
_entity_poly.pdbx_strand_id
1 'polypeptide(L)' 'MTFEALLRNLAPGGREFEHLCKWLLENVPEYRSQLKQVWLWNDWPGRRGRDIGIDLVAEDRER' A
#
# COMPACT_ATOMS: atom_id res chain seq x y z
N MET A 1 -11.62 -11.79 -14.53
CA MET A 1 -11.41 -10.43 -13.98
C MET A 1 -10.16 -9.88 -14.62
N THR A 2 -10.22 -8.76 -15.35
CA THR A 2 -9.04 -8.14 -15.99
C THR A 2 -8.55 -6.96 -15.13
N PHE A 3 -7.27 -6.60 -15.27
CA PHE A 3 -6.70 -5.43 -14.58
C PHE A 3 -7.49 -4.15 -14.89
N GLU A 4 -7.88 -3.95 -16.15
CA GLU A 4 -8.75 -2.82 -16.56
C GLU A 4 -10.13 -2.81 -15.90
N ALA A 5 -10.71 -3.98 -15.64
CA ALA A 5 -11.97 -4.07 -14.91
C ALA A 5 -11.78 -3.78 -13.41
N LEU A 6 -10.61 -4.11 -12.84
CA LEU A 6 -10.27 -3.74 -11.48
C LEU A 6 -10.10 -2.23 -11.35
N LEU A 7 -9.35 -1.60 -12.27
CA LEU A 7 -9.11 -0.15 -12.28
C LEU A 7 -10.41 0.65 -12.38
N ARG A 8 -11.37 0.21 -13.19
CA ARG A 8 -12.68 0.86 -13.33
C ARG A 8 -13.57 0.77 -12.09
N ASN A 9 -13.29 -0.17 -11.18
CA ASN A 9 -14.02 -0.34 -9.93
C ASN A 9 -13.34 0.35 -8.74
N LEU A 10 -12.17 0.96 -8.93
CA LEU A 10 -11.57 1.81 -7.89
C LEU A 10 -12.38 3.12 -7.84
N ALA A 11 -12.94 3.43 -6.67
CA ALA A 11 -13.77 4.61 -6.52
C ALA A 11 -12.93 5.89 -6.71
N PRO A 12 -13.56 7.02 -7.08
CA PRO A 12 -12.88 8.31 -7.11
C PRO A 12 -12.43 8.66 -5.69
N GLY A 13 -11.12 8.87 -5.49
CA GLY A 13 -10.58 9.25 -4.18
C GLY A 13 -9.31 8.53 -3.74
N GLY A 14 -8.78 7.61 -4.56
CA GLY A 14 -7.44 7.03 -4.37
C GLY A 14 -7.34 5.95 -3.28
N ARG A 15 -8.24 5.95 -2.28
CA ARG A 15 -8.20 4.99 -1.17
C ARG A 15 -8.21 3.53 -1.63
N GLU A 16 -9.04 3.16 -2.59
CA GLU A 16 -9.10 1.79 -3.10
C GLU A 16 -7.79 1.40 -3.80
N PHE A 17 -7.13 2.36 -4.44
CA PHE A 17 -5.81 2.17 -5.04
C PHE A 17 -4.73 1.96 -3.96
N GLU A 18 -4.77 2.71 -2.87
CA GLU A 18 -3.87 2.50 -1.72
C GLU A 18 -4.01 1.08 -1.13
N HIS A 19 -5.24 0.59 -0.97
CA HIS A 19 -5.51 -0.75 -0.47
C HIS A 19 -5.05 -1.83 -1.44
N LEU A 20 -5.23 -1.62 -2.75
CA LEU A 20 -4.72 -2.51 -3.78
C LEU A 20 -3.19 -2.59 -3.73
N CYS A 21 -2.51 -1.45 -3.64
CA CYS A 21 -1.06 -1.38 -3.53
C CYS A 21 -0.56 -2.06 -2.26
N LYS A 22 -1.18 -1.83 -1.10
CA LYS A 22 -0.88 -2.58 0.13
C LYS A 22 -1.00 -4.09 -0.07
N TRP A 23 -2.12 -4.55 -0.63
CA TRP A 23 -2.32 -5.97 -0.89
C TRP A 23 -1.27 -6.55 -1.84
N LEU A 24 -0.92 -5.84 -2.92
CA LEU A 24 0.13 -6.24 -3.86
C LEU A 24 1.47 -6.42 -3.15
N LEU A 25 1.88 -5.42 -2.36
CA LEU A 25 3.16 -5.45 -1.63
C LEU A 25 3.24 -6.60 -0.61
N GLU A 26 2.10 -7.01 -0.03
CA GLU A 26 2.06 -8.09 0.97
C GLU A 26 1.93 -9.51 0.38
N ASN A 27 1.45 -9.64 -0.86
CA ASN A 27 1.07 -10.94 -1.44
C ASN A 27 1.88 -11.35 -2.66
N VAL A 28 2.35 -10.40 -3.47
CA VAL A 28 3.12 -10.69 -4.69
C VAL A 28 4.53 -11.17 -4.30
N PRO A 29 4.99 -12.34 -4.78
CA PRO A 29 6.25 -12.96 -4.35
C PRO A 29 7.47 -12.04 -4.40
N GLU A 30 7.54 -11.21 -5.43
CA GLU A 30 8.60 -10.24 -5.68
C GLU A 30 8.76 -9.28 -4.49
N TYR A 31 7.67 -8.84 -3.87
CA TYR A 31 7.70 -7.89 -2.74
C TYR A 31 7.59 -8.58 -1.38
N ARG A 32 6.76 -9.61 -1.27
CA ARG A 32 6.51 -10.34 -0.02
C ARG A 32 7.79 -10.93 0.58
N SER A 33 8.73 -11.33 -0.27
CA SER A 33 10.04 -11.85 0.13
C SER A 33 10.97 -10.79 0.72
N GLN A 34 10.75 -9.51 0.40
CA GLN A 34 11.60 -8.37 0.79
C GLN A 34 10.98 -7.54 1.93
N LEU A 35 9.65 -7.49 2.04
CA LEU A 35 8.95 -6.64 2.98
C LEU A 35 8.42 -7.43 4.18
N LYS A 36 8.60 -6.87 5.38
CA LYS A 36 8.14 -7.44 6.65
C LYS A 36 6.71 -7.01 6.95
N GLN A 37 6.42 -5.73 6.78
CA GLN A 37 5.11 -5.15 7.06
C GLN A 37 4.86 -3.93 6.18
N VAL A 38 3.60 -3.71 5.79
CA VAL A 38 3.16 -2.55 5.01
C VAL A 38 2.00 -1.88 5.75
N TRP A 39 2.03 -0.56 5.90
CA TRP A 39 0.98 0.24 6.51
C TRP A 39 0.41 1.24 5.49
N LEU A 40 -0.88 1.50 5.56
CA LEU A 40 -1.42 2.78 5.08
C LEU A 40 -0.82 3.89 5.94
N TRP A 41 -0.62 5.08 5.39
CA TRP A 41 -0.04 6.20 6.14
C TRP A 41 -0.80 6.46 7.45
N ASN A 42 -2.13 6.38 7.42
CA ASN A 42 -2.96 6.55 8.62
C ASN A 42 -2.70 5.52 9.73
N ASP A 43 -2.19 4.34 9.38
CA ASP A 43 -1.96 3.21 10.29
C ASP A 43 -0.50 3.09 10.72
N TRP A 44 0.43 3.86 10.12
CA TRP A 44 1.85 3.75 10.46
C TRP A 44 2.10 4.33 11.86
N PRO A 45 2.62 3.55 12.83
CA PRO A 45 2.97 4.05 14.17
C PRO A 45 3.99 5.20 14.17
N GLY A 46 4.79 5.34 13.10
CA GLY A 46 5.76 6.42 12.94
C GLY A 46 5.16 7.72 12.42
N ARG A 47 3.88 7.75 12.05
CA ARG A 47 3.21 8.95 11.55
C ARG A 47 3.26 10.08 12.58
N ARG A 48 3.90 11.19 12.19
CA ARG A 48 3.98 12.42 12.98
C ARG A 48 3.84 13.63 12.06
N GLY A 49 3.18 14.67 12.55
CA GLY A 49 3.01 15.93 11.83
C GLY A 49 1.85 15.91 10.83
N ARG A 50 1.80 16.94 9.97
CA ARG A 50 0.75 17.08 8.95
C ARG A 50 0.91 16.02 7.86
N ASP A 51 -0.15 15.85 7.08
CA ASP A 51 -0.07 15.10 5.84
C ASP A 51 0.96 15.72 4.88
N ILE A 52 1.85 14.86 4.36
CA ILE A 52 2.91 15.21 3.41
C ILE A 52 2.79 14.43 2.09
N GLY A 53 1.66 13.74 1.87
CA GLY A 53 1.40 12.99 0.64
C GLY A 53 2.05 11.61 0.59
N ILE A 54 2.28 10.99 1.76
CA ILE A 54 2.64 9.57 1.83
C ILE A 54 1.34 8.76 1.87
N ASP A 55 1.24 7.78 0.99
CA ASP A 55 0.10 6.85 0.95
C ASP A 55 0.37 5.57 1.75
N LEU A 56 1.57 5.00 1.59
CA LEU A 56 1.98 3.72 2.16
C LEU A 56 3.40 3.80 2.74
N VAL A 57 3.65 3.02 3.78
CA VAL A 57 4.98 2.78 4.33
C VAL A 57 5.24 1.29 4.43
N ALA A 58 6.43 0.85 4.08
CA ALA A 58 6.84 -0.54 4.17
C ALA A 58 8.13 -0.67 4.97
N GLU A 59 8.19 -1.70 5.82
CA GLU A 59 9.39 -2.12 6.54
C GLU A 59 10.09 -3.20 5.70
N ASP A 60 11.36 -2.96 5.39
CA ASP A 60 12.25 -3.94 4.75
C ASP A 60 12.61 -5.05 5.75
N ARG A 61 12.84 -6.28 5.29
CA ARG A 61 13.27 -7.41 6.12
C ARG A 61 14.75 -7.36 6.49
N GLU A 62 15.58 -6.72 5.69
CA GLU A 62 17.04 -6.73 5.80
C GLU A 62 17.62 -5.46 6.45
N ARG A 63 16.78 -4.50 6.87
CA ARG A 63 17.21 -3.23 7.45
C ARG A 63 16.57 -2.89 8.78
#